data_AF-A0A2N3EA85-F1
#
_entry.id   AF-A0A2N3EA85-F1
#
_cell.length_a   1.000
_cell.length_b   1.000
_cell.length_c   1.000
_cell.angle_alpha   90.00
_cell.angle_beta   90.00
_cell.angle_gamma   90.00
#
_symmetry.space_group_name_H-M   'P 1'
#
loop_
_entity.id
_entity.type
_entity.pdbx_description
1 polymer ?
#
loop_
_entity_poly.entity_id
_entity_poly.type
_entity_poly.pdbx_seq_one_letter_code
_entity_poly.pdbx_strand_id
1 'polypeptide(L)'
;MSTLTGRTGLHPARWLARNPRTSGVGAALAAFLVVAFRARPPGDLLAALIVIVPALQAAFFAAIGALAAEDRDAPAGPAELRDLALWFGATFIAAWLFVRFAQGSIDAYVRFGAPPMIGHAI
;
A
#
# COMPACT_ATOMS: atom_id res chain seq x y z
N MET A 1 4.70 -31.46 -32.66
CA MET A 1 5.13 -32.27 -31.49
C MET A 1 6.09 -31.40 -30.67
N SER A 2 5.59 -30.85 -29.56
CA SER A 2 6.06 -31.14 -28.18
C SER A 2 7.46 -30.55 -27.92
N THR A 3 7.64 -29.54 -27.06
CA THR A 3 7.34 -29.61 -25.62
C THR A 3 6.98 -28.25 -25.00
N LEU A 4 5.72 -28.13 -24.58
CA LEU A 4 5.23 -27.17 -23.59
C LEU A 4 5.62 -27.66 -22.18
N THR A 5 6.83 -27.35 -21.70
CA THR A 5 7.20 -27.64 -20.29
C THR A 5 8.38 -26.78 -19.81
N GLY A 6 8.28 -25.46 -19.96
CA GLY A 6 9.10 -24.52 -19.19
C GLY A 6 8.36 -24.20 -17.90
N ARG A 7 8.58 -24.98 -16.84
CA ARG A 7 8.08 -24.73 -15.47
C ARG A 7 8.35 -23.27 -15.08
N THR A 8 7.33 -22.41 -15.21
CA THR A 8 7.29 -21.05 -14.67
C THR A 8 7.12 -21.13 -13.16
N GLY A 9 8.15 -21.63 -12.49
CA GLY A 9 8.29 -21.42 -11.06
C GLY A 9 8.54 -19.93 -10.83
N LEU A 10 7.46 -19.17 -10.56
CA LEU A 10 7.57 -17.86 -9.94
C LEU A 10 8.33 -18.06 -8.64
N HIS A 11 9.65 -17.85 -8.64
CA HIS A 11 10.43 -17.77 -7.42
C HIS A 11 10.25 -16.35 -6.88
N PRO A 12 9.36 -16.12 -5.90
CA PRO A 12 9.00 -14.77 -5.46
C PRO A 12 10.23 -13.98 -5.01
N ALA A 13 11.20 -14.65 -4.36
CA ALA A 13 12.45 -14.04 -3.94
C ALA A 13 13.31 -13.52 -5.11
N ARG A 14 13.39 -14.27 -6.22
CA ARG A 14 14.14 -13.83 -7.42
C ARG A 14 13.40 -12.72 -8.17
N TRP A 15 12.07 -12.71 -8.12
CA TRP A 15 11.26 -11.65 -8.71
C TRP A 15 11.35 -10.36 -7.90
N LEU A 16 11.27 -10.42 -6.56
CA LEU A 16 11.48 -9.29 -5.66
C LEU A 16 12.86 -8.66 -5.81
N ALA A 17 13.91 -9.49 -5.90
CA ALA A 17 15.29 -9.03 -6.09
C ALA A 17 15.51 -8.31 -7.44
N ARG A 18 14.65 -8.57 -8.45
CA ARG A 18 14.71 -7.92 -9.77
C ARG A 18 13.81 -6.69 -9.89
N ASN A 19 13.00 -6.39 -8.87
CA ASN A 19 12.07 -5.25 -8.87
C ASN A 19 12.18 -4.50 -7.53
N PRO A 20 13.32 -3.80 -7.28
CA PRO A 20 13.58 -3.11 -6.02
C PRO A 20 12.53 -2.06 -5.66
N ARG A 21 11.93 -1.39 -6.64
CA ARG A 21 10.94 -0.32 -6.39
C ARG A 21 9.62 -0.93 -5.96
N THR A 22 9.14 -1.90 -6.73
CA THR A 22 7.90 -2.62 -6.44
C THR A 22 7.96 -3.38 -5.10
N SER A 23 9.12 -3.97 -4.79
CA SER A 23 9.36 -4.60 -3.48
C SER A 23 9.35 -3.59 -2.33
N GLY A 24 9.92 -2.40 -2.53
CA GLY A 24 9.86 -1.28 -1.59
C GLY A 24 8.43 -0.84 -1.26
N VAL A 25 7.56 -0.74 -2.26
CA VAL A 25 6.12 -0.44 -2.08
C VAL A 25 5.44 -1.50 -1.21
N GLY A 26 5.65 -2.78 -1.53
CA GLY A 26 5.06 -3.89 -0.76
C GLY A 26 5.54 -3.94 0.69
N ALA A 27 6.85 -3.75 0.90
CA ALA A 27 7.43 -3.67 2.23
C ALA A 27 6.90 -2.48 3.03
N ALA A 28 6.71 -1.32 2.38
CA ALA A 28 6.15 -0.13 3.01
C ALA A 28 4.71 -0.33 3.46
N LEU A 29 3.87 -0.96 2.64
CA LEU A 29 2.49 -1.28 3.00
C LEU A 29 2.45 -2.20 4.23
N ALA A 30 3.24 -3.27 4.23
CA ALA A 30 3.31 -4.21 5.35
C ALA A 30 3.79 -3.51 6.64
N ALA A 31 4.88 -2.73 6.54
CA ALA A 31 5.40 -1.97 7.67
C ALA A 31 4.38 -0.95 8.19
N PHE A 32 3.70 -0.24 7.29
CA PHE A 32 2.67 0.74 7.65
C PHE A 32 1.52 0.08 8.43
N LEU A 33 0.98 -1.05 7.96
CA LEU A 33 -0.11 -1.75 8.64
C LEU A 33 0.31 -2.23 10.04
N VAL A 34 1.52 -2.77 10.18
CA VAL A 34 2.07 -3.17 11.48
C VAL A 34 2.16 -1.97 12.43
N VAL A 35 2.71 -0.85 11.97
CA VAL A 35 2.84 0.38 12.77
C VAL A 35 1.47 0.93 13.14
N ALA A 36 0.54 1.01 12.19
CA ALA A 36 -0.79 1.55 12.40
C ALA A 36 -1.59 0.74 13.43
N PHE A 37 -1.60 -0.59 13.30
CA PHE A 37 -2.33 -1.46 14.23
C PHE A 37 -1.66 -1.61 15.59
N ARG A 38 -0.34 -1.42 15.67
CA ARG A 38 0.34 -1.34 16.96
C ARG A 38 0.05 -0.02 17.68
N ALA A 39 -0.03 1.08 16.94
CA ALA A 39 -0.31 2.39 17.51
C ALA A 39 -1.77 2.52 17.97
N ARG A 40 -2.71 2.00 17.19
CA ARG A 40 -4.14 1.95 17.52
C ARG A 40 -4.74 0.64 17.00
N PRO A 41 -4.83 -0.41 17.83
CA PRO A 41 -5.44 -1.66 17.42
C PRO A 41 -6.93 -1.43 17.11
N PRO A 42 -7.43 -1.92 15.97
CA PRO A 42 -8.82 -1.73 15.58
C PRO A 42 -9.74 -2.53 16.52
N GLY A 43 -10.81 -1.89 17.00
CA GLY A 43 -11.81 -2.54 17.86
C GLY A 43 -12.79 -3.44 17.07
N ASP A 44 -12.98 -3.15 15.79
CA ASP A 44 -13.87 -3.88 14.89
C ASP A 44 -13.34 -3.88 13.44
N LEU A 45 -14.04 -4.62 12.56
CA LEU A 45 -13.69 -4.72 11.15
C LEU A 45 -13.77 -3.36 10.44
N LEU A 46 -14.75 -2.52 10.80
CA LEU A 46 -14.92 -1.21 10.16
C LEU A 46 -13.73 -0.29 10.47
N ALA A 47 -13.28 -0.23 11.73
CA ALA A 47 -12.09 0.53 12.11
C ALA A 47 -10.83 0.00 11.39
N ALA A 48 -10.72 -1.32 11.19
CA ALA A 48 -9.63 -1.89 10.40
C ALA A 48 -9.71 -1.45 8.93
N LEU A 49 -10.89 -1.49 8.30
CA LEU A 49 -11.09 -1.11 6.91
C LEU A 49 -10.83 0.38 6.64
N ILE A 50 -11.14 1.26 7.60
CA ILE A 50 -10.82 2.70 7.53
C ILE A 50 -9.31 2.94 7.42
N VAL A 51 -8.47 2.00 7.88
CA VAL A 51 -7.01 2.06 7.75
C VAL A 51 -6.52 1.29 6.52
N ILE A 52 -7.01 0.06 6.32
CA ILE A 52 -6.54 -0.83 5.27
C ILE A 52 -6.86 -0.29 3.88
N VAL A 53 -8.09 0.17 3.64
CA VAL A 53 -8.53 0.59 2.31
C VAL A 53 -7.75 1.80 1.79
N PRO A 54 -7.59 2.90 2.56
CA PRO A 54 -6.79 4.03 2.10
C PRO A 54 -5.30 3.69 1.94
N ALA A 55 -4.75 2.83 2.82
CA ALA A 55 -3.38 2.36 2.68
C ALA A 55 -3.17 1.54 1.40
N LEU A 56 -4.12 0.66 1.06
CA LEU A 56 -4.12 -0.10 -0.19
C LEU A 56 -4.22 0.83 -1.42
N GLN A 57 -5.05 1.87 -1.37
CA GLN A 57 -5.15 2.84 -2.46
C GLN A 57 -3.82 3.55 -2.69
N ALA A 58 -3.18 4.04 -1.62
CA ALA A 58 -1.88 4.68 -1.71
C ALA A 58 -0.81 3.72 -2.27
N ALA A 59 -0.77 2.48 -1.76
CA ALA A 59 0.14 1.46 -2.24
C ALA A 59 -0.12 1.05 -3.69
N PHE A 60 -1.38 1.04 -4.14
CA PHE A 60 -1.76 0.73 -5.51
C PHE A 60 -1.22 1.78 -6.49
N PHE A 61 -1.41 3.07 -6.20
CA PHE A 61 -0.85 4.14 -7.04
C PHE A 61 0.68 4.13 -7.03
N ALA A 62 1.29 3.91 -5.86
CA ALA A 62 2.73 3.75 -5.75
C ALA A 62 3.25 2.55 -6.55
N ALA A 63 2.53 1.42 -6.54
CA ALA A 63 2.88 0.23 -7.31
C ALA A 63 2.82 0.49 -8.83
N ILE A 64 1.81 1.20 -9.33
CA ILE A 64 1.75 1.61 -10.74
C ILE A 64 2.96 2.47 -11.10
N GLY A 65 3.29 3.45 -10.27
CA GLY A 65 4.46 4.31 -10.48
C GLY A 65 5.78 3.53 -10.45
N ALA A 66 5.92 2.61 -9.48
CA ALA A 66 7.10 1.76 -9.33
C ALA A 66 7.29 0.87 -10.57
N LEU A 67 6.21 0.21 -11.03
CA LEU A 67 6.22 -0.64 -12.23
C LEU A 67 6.53 0.15 -13.51
N ALA A 68 6.00 1.37 -13.64
CA ALA A 68 6.25 2.21 -14.81
C ALA A 68 7.69 2.74 -14.84
N ALA A 69 8.29 2.95 -13.66
CA ALA A 69 9.65 3.44 -13.54
C ALA A 69 10.69 2.31 -13.61
N GLU A 70 10.33 1.08 -13.26
CA GLU A 70 11.25 -0.07 -13.13
C GLU A 70 12.11 -0.25 -14.39
N ASP A 71 13.42 -0.17 -14.22
CA ASP A 71 14.38 -0.31 -15.32
C ASP A 71 14.94 -1.73 -15.31
N ARG A 72 14.60 -2.54 -16.32
CA ARG A 72 14.88 -3.98 -16.33
C ARG A 72 16.34 -4.32 -16.63
N ASP A 73 17.10 -3.34 -17.10
CA ASP A 73 18.49 -3.50 -17.51
C ASP A 73 19.47 -2.84 -16.52
N ALA A 74 18.98 -2.34 -15.39
CA ALA A 74 19.82 -1.74 -14.35
C ALA A 74 20.72 -2.81 -13.71
N PRO A 75 22.05 -2.59 -13.63
CA PRO A 75 22.95 -3.54 -12.98
C PRO A 75 22.69 -3.59 -11.47
N ALA A 76 22.67 -4.80 -10.93
CA ALA A 76 22.48 -5.03 -9.50
C ALA A 76 23.56 -4.34 -8.67
N GLY A 77 23.17 -3.55 -7.65
CA GLY A 77 24.12 -2.74 -6.88
C GLY A 77 23.51 -1.75 -5.87
N PRO A 78 24.33 -0.83 -5.31
CA PRO A 78 23.89 0.12 -4.27
C PRO A 78 22.73 1.02 -4.69
N ALA A 79 22.57 1.26 -6.00
CA ALA A 79 21.47 2.03 -6.56
C ALA A 79 20.10 1.36 -6.33
N GLU A 80 20.03 0.02 -6.36
CA GLU A 80 18.78 -0.72 -6.12
C GLU A 80 18.32 -0.59 -4.67
N LEU A 81 19.24 -0.64 -3.71
CA LEU A 81 18.96 -0.42 -2.29
C LEU A 81 18.44 1.00 -2.03
N ARG A 82 19.03 2.00 -2.70
CA ARG A 82 18.55 3.39 -2.62
C ARG A 82 17.15 3.51 -3.18
N ASP A 83 16.90 2.95 -4.37
CA ASP A 83 15.60 3.01 -5.02
C ASP A 83 14.53 2.29 -4.19
N LEU A 84 14.85 1.12 -3.64
CA LEU A 84 13.99 0.42 -2.69
C LEU A 84 13.66 1.30 -1.48
N ALA A 85 14.66 1.92 -0.85
CA ALA A 85 14.46 2.76 0.32
C ALA A 85 13.62 4.02 0.02
N LEU A 86 13.84 4.64 -1.15
CA LEU A 86 13.07 5.81 -1.60
C LEU A 86 11.61 5.45 -1.85
N TRP A 87 11.35 4.38 -2.60
CA TRP A 87 9.99 3.93 -2.87
C TRP A 87 9.29 3.42 -1.61
N PHE A 88 10.04 2.77 -0.72
CA PHE A 88 9.54 2.39 0.60
C PHE A 88 9.09 3.63 1.38
N GLY A 89 9.98 4.61 1.58
CA GLY A 89 9.69 5.81 2.36
C GLY A 89 8.55 6.64 1.77
N ALA A 90 8.58 6.87 0.46
CA ALA A 90 7.53 7.61 -0.24
C ALA A 90 6.16 6.93 -0.12
N THR A 91 6.10 5.61 -0.32
CA THR A 91 4.86 4.84 -0.18
C THR A 91 4.35 4.85 1.26
N PHE A 92 5.25 4.68 2.23
CA PHE A 92 4.88 4.69 3.65
C PHE A 92 4.26 6.03 4.05
N ILE A 93 4.89 7.14 3.65
CA ILE A 93 4.37 8.49 3.92
C ILE A 93 3.04 8.71 3.20
N ALA A 94 2.92 8.28 1.95
CA ALA A 94 1.67 8.37 1.20
C ALA A 94 0.52 7.61 1.89
N ALA A 95 0.76 6.36 2.30
CA ALA A 95 -0.23 5.57 3.04
C ALA A 95 -0.63 6.24 4.36
N TRP A 96 0.34 6.77 5.10
CA TRP A 96 0.06 7.51 6.33
C TRP A 96 -0.81 8.74 6.08
N LEU A 97 -0.46 9.58 5.10
CA LEU A 97 -1.23 10.77 4.76
C LEU A 97 -2.66 10.42 4.30
N PHE A 98 -2.81 9.40 3.45
CA PHE A 98 -4.12 8.98 2.95
C PHE A 98 -5.03 8.47 4.06
N VAL A 99 -4.50 7.66 4.99
CA VAL A 99 -5.27 7.18 6.15
C VAL A 99 -5.66 8.34 7.06
N ARG A 100 -4.75 9.28 7.34
CA ARG A 100 -5.05 10.46 8.16
C ARG A 100 -6.10 11.35 7.51
N PHE A 101 -6.02 11.53 6.20
CA PHE A 101 -7.01 12.27 5.41
C PHE A 101 -8.39 11.59 5.45
N ALA A 102 -8.46 10.27 5.27
CA ALA A 102 -9.70 9.51 5.33
C ALA A 102 -10.34 9.61 6.72
N GLN A 103 -9.56 9.40 7.78
CA GLN A 103 -10.02 9.54 9.16
C GLN A 103 -10.53 10.95 9.46
N GLY A 104 -9.79 11.98 9.04
CA GLY A 104 -10.19 13.37 9.22
C GLY A 104 -11.45 13.73 8.43
N SER A 105 -11.60 13.20 7.22
CA SER A 105 -12.80 13.39 6.39
C SER A 105 -14.03 12.75 7.03
N ILE A 106 -13.90 11.54 7.60
CA ILE A 106 -14.99 10.86 8.31
C ILE A 106 -15.38 11.65 9.56
N ASP A 107 -14.41 12.08 10.38
CA ASP A 107 -14.65 12.87 11.59
C ASP A 107 -15.36 14.20 11.26
N ALA A 108 -14.89 14.88 10.22
CA ALA A 108 -15.54 16.09 9.72
C ALA A 108 -16.98 15.80 9.24
N TYR A 109 -17.21 14.72 8.50
CA TYR A 109 -18.54 14.34 8.03
C TYR A 109 -19.51 14.08 9.18
N VAL A 110 -19.06 13.40 10.24
CA VAL A 110 -19.85 13.17 11.47
C VAL A 110 -20.14 14.49 12.18
N ARG A 111 -19.14 15.38 12.27
CA ARG A 111 -19.25 16.65 13.01
C ARG A 111 -20.11 17.71 12.30
N PHE A 112 -20.06 17.77 10.97
CA PHE A 112 -20.83 18.74 10.17
C PHE A 112 -22.23 18.26 9.81
N GLY A 113 -22.64 17.09 10.31
CA GLY A 113 -24.00 16.57 10.19
C GLY A 113 -24.23 15.89 8.86
N ALA A 114 -24.14 14.56 8.86
CA ALA A 114 -24.88 13.78 7.89
C ALA A 114 -26.37 14.19 7.98
N PRO A 115 -27.06 14.50 6.86
CA PRO A 115 -28.51 14.42 6.86
C PRO A 115 -28.89 13.04 7.39
N PRO A 116 -29.92 12.89 8.23
CA PRO A 116 -30.27 11.61 8.82
C PRO A 116 -30.49 10.60 7.69
N MET A 117 -29.51 9.72 7.50
CA MET A 117 -29.68 8.56 6.65
C MET A 117 -30.56 7.62 7.46
N ILE A 118 -31.82 7.49 7.01
CA ILE A 118 -32.94 6.76 7.61
C ILE A 118 -33.79 7.68 8.48
N GLY A 119 -34.90 8.14 7.91
CA GLY A 119 -35.89 8.93 8.59
C GLY A 119 -36.50 8.16 9.76
N HIS A 120 -36.45 8.74 10.94
CA HIS A 120 -37.52 8.66 11.92
C HIS A 120 -37.86 10.08 12.32
N ALA A 121 -39.10 10.47 12.01
CA ALA A 121 -39.75 11.56 12.69
C ALA A 121 -39.84 11.20 14.18
N ILE A 122 -39.38 12.10 15.04
CA ILE A 122 -39.96 12.30 16.37
C ILE A 122 -40.04 13.81 16.58
#